data_AF-A0A378VUM2-F1
#
_entry.id   AF-A0A378VUM2-F1
#
_cell.length_a   1.000
_cell.length_b   1.000
_cell.length_c   1.000
_cell.angle_alpha   90.00
_cell.angle_beta   90.00
_cell.angle_gamma   90.00
#
_symmetry.space_group_name_H-M   'P 1'
#
loop_
_entity.id
_entity.type
_entity.pdbx_description
1 polymer ?
#
loop_
_entity_poly.entity_id
_entity_poly.type
_entity_poly.pdbx_seq_one_letter_code
_entity_poly.pdbx_strand_id
1 'polypeptide(L)'
;MKTFGKAEATHYLQMGAYADRRSAEGQRAKLAILGISSEVVGYQAGHKTLYRVQSGNMSADAVKKMQDELKKHGVASLIRAIEGK
;
A
#
# COMPACT_ATOMS: atom_id res chain seq x y z
N MET A 1 -6.83 2.63 24.56
CA MET A 1 -6.43 2.76 23.15
C MET A 1 -5.77 1.47 22.70
N LYS A 2 -6.29 0.81 21.66
CA LYS A 2 -5.72 -0.44 21.13
C LYS A 2 -4.45 -0.10 20.35
N THR A 3 -3.31 -0.12 21.02
CA THR A 3 -2.00 -0.19 20.38
C THR A 3 -1.94 -1.55 19.68
N PHE A 4 -2.19 -1.59 18.38
CA PHE A 4 -1.80 -2.73 17.57
C PHE A 4 -0.30 -2.87 17.77
N GLY A 5 0.09 -3.96 18.45
CA GLY A 5 1.45 -4.19 18.86
C GLY A 5 2.39 -3.99 17.70
N LYS A 6 3.60 -3.54 18.01
CA LYS A 6 4.77 -3.46 17.14
C LYS A 6 5.09 -4.86 16.60
N ALA A 7 4.22 -5.38 15.76
CA ALA A 7 4.34 -6.68 15.16
C ALA A 7 5.14 -6.44 13.91
N GLU A 8 6.46 -6.60 14.05
CA GLU A 8 7.50 -6.65 13.02
C GLU A 8 6.89 -6.43 11.65
N ALA A 9 6.83 -5.16 11.27
CA ALA A 9 6.18 -4.77 10.04
C ALA A 9 7.05 -5.37 8.93
N THR A 10 6.57 -6.49 8.40
CA THR A 10 7.32 -7.38 7.50
C THR A 10 6.77 -7.32 6.09
N HIS A 11 5.56 -6.78 5.92
CA HIS A 11 4.88 -6.72 4.64
C HIS A 11 4.16 -5.38 4.44
N TYR A 12 3.91 -5.06 3.19
CA TYR A 12 3.06 -3.94 2.77
C TYR A 12 2.20 -4.38 1.59
N LEU A 13 1.10 -3.67 1.35
CA LEU A 13 0.26 -3.86 0.17
C LEU A 13 0.56 -2.79 -0.85
N GLN A 14 0.86 -3.19 -2.08
CA GLN A 14 0.96 -2.29 -3.22
C GLN A 14 -0.36 -2.33 -4.00
N MET A 15 -1.05 -1.20 -4.05
CA MET A 15 -2.36 -1.01 -4.70
C MET A 15 -2.26 -0.25 -6.04
N GLY A 16 -1.04 0.02 -6.50
CA GLY A 16 -0.78 0.60 -7.83
C GLY A 16 0.64 1.12 -7.99
N ALA A 17 1.07 1.31 -9.23
CA ALA A 17 2.31 1.98 -9.60
C ALA A 17 2.06 2.85 -10.83
N TYR A 18 2.49 4.10 -10.76
CA TYR A 18 2.16 5.13 -11.74
C TYR A 18 3.42 5.86 -12.17
N ALA A 19 3.45 6.35 -13.41
CA ALA A 19 4.53 7.21 -13.89
C ALA A 19 4.45 8.63 -13.31
N ASP A 20 3.24 9.07 -12.95
CA ASP A 20 2.96 10.43 -12.50
C ASP A 20 2.34 10.45 -11.12
N ARG A 21 2.75 11.45 -10.32
CA ARG A 21 2.24 11.66 -8.97
C ARG A 21 0.73 11.85 -8.95
N ARG A 22 0.19 12.61 -9.91
CA ARG A 22 -1.26 12.92 -9.99
C ARG A 22 -2.11 11.66 -10.15
N SER A 23 -1.67 10.71 -10.97
CA SER A 23 -2.34 9.42 -11.16
C SER A 23 -2.29 8.57 -9.88
N ALA A 24 -1.16 8.57 -9.17
CA ALA A 24 -1.03 7.89 -7.88
C ALA A 24 -1.91 8.53 -6.79
N GLU A 25 -1.95 9.86 -6.72
CA GLU A 25 -2.80 10.57 -5.76
C GLU A 25 -4.29 10.38 -6.06
N GLY A 26 -4.69 10.29 -7.33
CA GLY A 26 -6.05 9.94 -7.71
C GLY A 26 -6.47 8.55 -7.21
N GLN A 27 -5.59 7.56 -7.35
CA GLN A 27 -5.82 6.23 -6.81
C GLN A 27 -5.89 6.25 -5.27
N ARG A 28 -4.95 6.94 -4.60
CA ARG A 28 -4.98 7.12 -3.14
C ARG A 28 -6.28 7.75 -2.68
N ALA A 29 -6.78 8.78 -3.37
CA ALA A 29 -8.04 9.42 -3.05
C ALA A 29 -9.23 8.45 -3.18
N LYS A 30 -9.24 7.63 -4.25
CA LYS A 30 -10.25 6.58 -4.42
C LYS A 30 -10.23 5.57 -3.26
N LEU A 31 -9.05 5.15 -2.83
CA LEU A 31 -8.88 4.26 -1.68
C LEU A 31 -9.35 4.93 -0.38
N ALA A 32 -9.02 6.19 -0.17
CA ALA A 32 -9.44 6.93 1.02
C ALA A 32 -10.97 7.06 1.12
N ILE A 33 -11.66 7.27 -0.01
CA ILE A 33 -13.14 7.28 -0.09
C ILE A 33 -13.72 5.93 0.35
N LEU A 34 -13.03 4.83 0.02
CA LEU A 34 -13.39 3.48 0.44
C LEU A 34 -12.97 3.16 1.89
N GLY A 35 -12.40 4.12 2.63
CA GLY A 35 -11.91 3.93 4.00
C GLY A 35 -10.55 3.22 4.08
N ILE A 36 -9.86 3.03 2.96
CA ILE A 36 -8.57 2.36 2.89
C ILE A 36 -7.46 3.39 3.04
N SER A 37 -6.64 3.22 4.08
CA SER A 37 -5.44 4.02 4.30
C SER A 37 -4.34 3.63 3.31
N SER A 38 -3.88 4.59 2.52
CA SER A 38 -2.81 4.41 1.54
C SER A 38 -1.91 5.64 1.43
N GLU A 39 -0.67 5.40 1.04
CA GLU A 39 0.41 6.37 0.88
C GLU A 39 0.97 6.31 -0.55
N VAL A 40 1.36 7.47 -1.08
CA VAL A 40 2.07 7.57 -2.35
C VAL A 40 3.56 7.68 -2.07
N VAL A 41 4.32 6.69 -2.52
CA VAL A 41 5.78 6.66 -2.38
C VAL A 41 6.41 6.81 -3.75
N GLY A 42 7.14 7.92 -3.93
CA GLY A 42 7.98 8.13 -5.10
C GLY A 42 9.31 7.41 -4.93
N TYR A 43 9.70 6.63 -5.93
CA TYR A 43 11.04 6.02 -5.98
C TYR A 43 11.61 6.15 -7.39
N GLN A 44 12.94 6.24 -7.47
CA GLN A 44 13.63 6.29 -8.75
C GLN A 44 13.85 4.87 -9.28
N ALA A 45 13.17 4.53 -10.38
CA ALA A 45 13.30 3.26 -11.07
C ALA A 45 14.23 3.42 -12.28
N GLY A 46 15.54 3.37 -12.02
CA GLY A 46 16.57 3.62 -13.04
C GLY A 46 16.53 5.07 -13.51
N HIS A 47 16.09 5.32 -14.74
CA HIS A 47 16.00 6.65 -15.36
C HIS A 47 14.65 7.36 -15.18
N LYS A 48 13.66 6.73 -14.54
CA LYS A 48 12.31 7.27 -14.41
C LYS A 48 11.88 7.30 -12.94
N THR A 49 11.20 8.37 -12.53
CA THR A 49 10.51 8.40 -11.23
C THR A 49 9.18 7.65 -11.36
N LEU A 50 8.94 6.71 -10.45
CA LEU A 50 7.67 6.00 -10.35
C LEU A 50 7.04 6.27 -9.00
N TYR A 51 5.72 6.42 -8.99
CA TYR A 51 4.90 6.70 -7.83
C TYR A 51 4.05 5.48 -7.52
N ARG A 52 4.38 4.79 -6.43
CA ARG A 52 3.63 3.62 -5.97
C ARG A 52 2.60 4.04 -4.95
N VAL A 53 1.42 3.47 -5.05
CA VAL A 53 0.40 3.57 -4.01
C VAL A 53 0.49 2.31 -3.18
N GLN A 54 0.87 2.46 -1.93
CA GLN A 54 1.03 1.34 -1.01
C GLN A 54 0.30 1.60 0.31
N SER A 55 0.09 0.56 1.10
CA SER A 55 -0.34 0.69 2.49
C SER A 55 0.89 0.85 3.38
N GLY A 56 0.67 1.34 4.60
CA GLY A 56 1.72 1.36 5.62
C GLY A 56 2.26 -0.04 5.93
N ASN A 57 3.45 -0.08 6.50
CA ASN A 57 4.11 -1.32 6.89
C ASN A 57 3.27 -2.04 7.96
N MET A 58 3.03 -3.33 7.78
CA MET A 58 2.23 -4.14 8.70
C MET A 58 2.72 -5.59 8.75
N SER A 59 2.19 -6.36 9.69
CA SER A 59 2.52 -7.77 9.85
C SER A 59 1.82 -8.62 8.79
N ALA A 60 2.30 -9.85 8.57
CA ALA A 60 1.70 -10.78 7.61
C ALA A 60 0.21 -11.08 7.85
N ASP A 61 -0.27 -11.10 9.11
CA ASP A 61 -1.71 -11.28 9.39
C ASP A 61 -2.53 -10.06 8.96
N ALA A 62 -2.05 -8.86 9.33
CA ALA A 62 -2.68 -7.60 8.99
C ALA A 62 -2.72 -7.38 7.47
N VAL A 63 -1.64 -7.74 6.77
CA VAL A 63 -1.54 -7.61 5.31
C VAL A 63 -2.56 -8.51 4.60
N LYS A 64 -2.78 -9.73 5.09
CA LYS A 64 -3.80 -10.64 4.54
C LYS A 64 -5.22 -10.11 4.78
N LYS A 65 -5.51 -9.63 5.99
CA LYS A 65 -6.83 -9.05 6.30
C LYS A 65 -7.13 -7.83 5.43
N MET A 66 -6.17 -6.91 5.31
CA MET A 66 -6.36 -5.73 4.47
C MET A 66 -6.48 -6.11 2.99
N GLN A 67 -5.73 -7.11 2.50
CA GLN A 67 -5.88 -7.60 1.13
C GLN A 67 -7.29 -8.14 0.85
N ASP A 68 -7.85 -8.90 1.79
CA ASP A 68 -9.20 -9.45 1.67
C ASP A 68 -10.26 -8.34 1.60
N GLU A 69 -10.14 -7.33 2.46
CA GLU A 69 -11.01 -6.14 2.42
C GLU A 69 -10.88 -5.40 1.08
N LEU A 70 -9.66 -5.17 0.59
CA LEU A 70 -9.43 -4.55 -0.72
C LEU A 70 -10.10 -5.33 -1.84
N LYS A 71 -9.99 -6.66 -1.80
CA LYS A 71 -10.61 -7.55 -2.78
C LYS A 71 -12.13 -7.46 -2.75
N LYS A 72 -12.74 -7.36 -1.56
CA LYS A 72 -14.19 -7.13 -1.41
C LYS A 72 -14.64 -5.81 -2.02
N HIS A 73 -13.80 -4.78 -1.95
CA HIS A 73 -14.04 -3.49 -2.58
C HIS A 73 -13.65 -3.44 -4.07
N GLY A 74 -13.24 -4.55 -4.68
CA GLY A 74 -12.83 -4.62 -6.09
C GLY A 74 -11.49 -3.93 -6.36
N VAL A 75 -10.66 -3.73 -5.34
CA VAL A 75 -9.33 -3.13 -5.44
C VAL A 75 -8.28 -4.22 -5.59
N ALA A 76 -7.54 -4.19 -6.71
CA ALA A 76 -6.39 -5.06 -6.89
C ALA A 76 -5.24 -4.62 -5.97
N SER A 77 -4.64 -5.58 -5.26
CA SER A 77 -3.53 -5.33 -4.35
C SER A 77 -2.53 -6.47 -4.35
N LEU A 78 -1.25 -6.12 -4.22
CA LEU A 78 -0.12 -7.04 -4.24
C LEU A 78 0.57 -7.00 -2.87
N ILE A 79 0.66 -8.14 -2.19
CA ILE A 79 1.45 -8.25 -0.97
C ILE A 79 2.93 -8.24 -1.35
N ARG A 80 3.69 -7.37 -0.70
CA ARG A 80 5.14 -7.30 -0.81
C ARG A 80 5.75 -7.47 0.57
N ALA A 81 6.80 -8.29 0.66
CA ALA A 81 7.63 -8.33 1.84
C ALA A 81 8.51 -7.08 1.86
N ILE A 82 8.73 -6.55 3.06
CA ILE A 82 9.76 -5.57 3.35
C ILE A 82 11.02 -6.42 3.46
N GLU A 83 11.79 -6.53 2.38
CA GLU A 83 13.10 -7.17 2.43
C GLU A 83 13.97 -6.32 3.35
N GLY A 84 14.06 -6.75 4.61
CA GLY A 84 15.05 -6.26 5.56
C GLY A 84 16.41 -6.65 5.02
N LYS A 85 17.16 -5.65 4.54
CA LYS A 85 18.54 -5.84 4.15
C LYS A 85 19.43 -6.01 5.38
#